data_AF-A0A7S1WV15-F1
#
_entry.id   AF-A0A7S1WV15-F1
#
_cell.length_a   1.000
_cell.length_b   1.000
_cell.length_c   1.000
_cell.angle_alpha   90.00
_cell.angle_beta   90.00
_cell.angle_gamma   90.00
#
_symmetry.space_group_name_H-M   'P 1'
#
loop_
_entity.id
_entity.type
_entity.pdbx_description
1 polymer ?
#
loop_
_entity_poly.entity_id
_entity_poly.type
_entity_poly.pdbx_seq_one_letter_code
_entity_poly.pdbx_strand_id
1 'polypeptide(L)'
;MAFCFDNAEYAAALARKLASSLGDKGLPTEAALARLYVVSDVLSNCAGDHAKRRGAAQYVASFGNLLPEAFETAGREWFRRILDFAERNQTEDRVRCVLAALRSTGAFPPNFTRGLEALLFAPVIEDASEMPDTGADELLRAKLSRWFSVANQARLPYACRLRGLSSKALPTAACRARLVHFERYWHIPGVSLPEDPDLFGGAGDWPSFAPLAAAEAAEDSDADSCDGERLSWAELAELGLSP
;
A
#
# COMPACT_ATOMS: atom_id res chain seq x y z
N MET A 1 12.77 12.83 -4.86
CA MET A 1 11.68 13.46 -4.09
C MET A 1 11.35 14.83 -4.62
N ALA A 2 12.28 15.80 -4.64
CA ALA A 2 12.04 17.15 -5.18
C ALA A 2 11.36 17.12 -6.57
N PHE A 3 11.91 16.33 -7.49
CA PHE A 3 11.32 16.07 -8.80
C PHE A 3 9.82 15.68 -8.78
N CYS A 4 9.37 14.90 -7.81
CA CYS A 4 7.96 14.51 -7.68
C CYS A 4 7.07 15.69 -7.25
N PHE A 5 7.61 16.60 -6.43
CA PHE A 5 6.90 17.81 -6.03
C PHE A 5 6.86 18.85 -7.14
N ASP A 6 7.95 18.99 -7.90
CA ASP A 6 8.04 19.94 -9.01
C ASP A 6 7.12 19.54 -10.18
N ASN A 7 6.70 18.27 -10.23
CA ASN A 7 5.89 17.68 -11.29
C ASN A 7 4.58 17.07 -10.73
N ALA A 8 4.00 17.71 -9.72
CA ALA A 8 2.86 17.18 -8.99
C ALA A 8 1.58 17.03 -9.84
N GLU A 9 1.47 17.73 -10.97
CA GLU A 9 0.43 17.50 -11.98
C GLU A 9 0.47 16.09 -12.59
N TYR A 10 1.63 15.42 -12.55
CA TYR A 10 1.83 14.04 -12.99
C TYR A 10 1.83 13.03 -11.84
N ALA A 11 1.34 13.41 -10.65
CA ALA A 11 1.44 12.62 -9.42
C ALA A 11 0.96 11.17 -9.60
N ALA A 12 -0.18 10.96 -10.27
CA ALA A 12 -0.74 9.62 -10.46
C ALA A 12 0.17 8.70 -11.28
N ALA A 13 0.81 9.23 -12.32
CA ALA A 13 1.66 8.46 -13.20
C ALA A 13 3.06 8.24 -12.60
N LEU A 14 3.60 9.24 -11.90
CA LEU A 14 4.82 9.11 -11.11
C LEU A 14 4.64 8.10 -9.97
N ALA A 15 3.52 8.14 -9.24
CA ALA A 15 3.19 7.15 -8.22
C ALA A 15 3.11 5.74 -8.79
N ARG A 16 2.49 5.59 -9.98
CA ARG A 16 2.41 4.30 -10.69
C ARG A 16 3.80 3.76 -11.04
N LYS A 17 4.68 4.60 -11.57
CA LYS A 17 6.06 4.22 -11.92
C LYS A 17 6.87 3.81 -10.69
N LEU A 18 6.77 4.59 -9.60
CA LEU A 18 7.45 4.29 -8.33
C LEU A 18 6.92 2.98 -7.72
N ALA A 19 5.60 2.81 -7.64
CA ALA A 19 4.99 1.60 -7.10
C ALA A 19 5.32 0.36 -7.95
N SER A 20 5.22 0.44 -9.28
CA SER A 20 5.55 -0.70 -10.15
C SER A 20 7.02 -1.10 -10.03
N SER A 21 7.92 -0.14 -9.82
CA SER A 21 9.34 -0.41 -9.67
C SER A 21 9.67 -1.25 -8.43
N LEU A 22 8.82 -1.28 -7.40
CA LEU A 22 9.03 -2.14 -6.23
C LEU A 22 8.97 -3.64 -6.58
N GLY A 23 8.28 -3.98 -7.68
CA GLY A 23 8.09 -5.35 -8.15
C GLY A 23 8.99 -5.76 -9.32
N ASP A 24 10.01 -4.96 -9.67
CA ASP A 24 10.91 -5.30 -10.79
C ASP A 24 11.65 -6.62 -10.52
N LYS A 25 11.74 -7.46 -11.55
CA LYS A 25 12.42 -8.75 -11.46
C LYS A 25 13.93 -8.57 -11.32
N GLY A 26 14.54 -9.36 -10.43
CA GLY A 26 15.99 -9.37 -10.24
C GLY A 26 16.53 -8.14 -9.52
N LEU A 27 15.66 -7.38 -8.85
CA LEU A 27 16.04 -6.21 -8.08
C LEU A 27 16.91 -6.60 -6.87
N PRO A 28 18.14 -6.05 -6.74
CA PRO A 28 18.96 -6.27 -5.54
C PRO A 28 18.29 -5.72 -4.27
N THR A 29 18.52 -6.36 -3.11
CA THR A 29 17.92 -5.97 -1.82
C THR A 29 18.07 -4.48 -1.53
N GLU A 30 19.28 -3.92 -1.65
CA GLU A 30 19.52 -2.50 -1.40
C GLU A 30 18.79 -1.57 -2.38
N ALA A 31 18.65 -1.98 -3.64
CA ALA A 31 17.90 -1.20 -4.64
C ALA A 31 16.39 -1.22 -4.34
N ALA A 32 15.86 -2.36 -3.88
CA ALA A 32 14.47 -2.47 -3.42
C ALA A 32 14.19 -1.57 -2.22
N LEU A 33 15.08 -1.60 -1.22
CA LEU A 33 14.98 -0.73 -0.05
C LEU A 33 15.10 0.74 -0.42
N ALA A 34 16.03 1.12 -1.30
CA ALA A 34 16.15 2.49 -1.79
C ALA A 34 14.85 2.99 -2.45
N ARG A 35 14.22 2.17 -3.31
CA ARG A 35 12.93 2.52 -3.93
C ARG A 35 11.81 2.66 -2.91
N LEU A 36 11.80 1.79 -1.90
CA LEU A 36 10.84 1.87 -0.79
C LEU A 36 11.04 3.15 0.04
N TYR A 37 12.28 3.57 0.31
CA TYR A 37 12.56 4.84 0.96
C TYR A 37 12.08 6.03 0.13
N VAL A 38 12.25 6.02 -1.20
CA VAL A 38 11.72 7.08 -2.07
C VAL A 38 10.20 7.17 -1.99
N VAL A 39 9.49 6.04 -2.02
CA VAL A 39 8.02 6.01 -1.84
C VAL A 39 7.63 6.58 -0.48
N SER A 40 8.34 6.17 0.59
CA SER A 40 8.10 6.69 1.94
C SER A 40 8.36 8.19 2.04
N ASP A 41 9.43 8.68 1.43
CA ASP A 41 9.83 10.09 1.48
C ASP A 41 8.81 10.96 0.74
N VAL A 42 8.36 10.54 -0.44
CA VAL A 42 7.28 11.22 -1.17
C VAL A 42 6.01 11.26 -0.31
N LEU A 43 5.58 10.12 0.25
CA LEU A 43 4.38 10.06 1.07
C LEU A 43 4.48 10.91 2.35
N SER A 44 5.59 10.85 3.07
CA SER A 44 5.81 11.64 4.30
C SER A 44 5.80 13.15 4.03
N ASN A 45 6.28 13.58 2.86
CA ASN A 45 6.25 15.00 2.50
C ASN A 45 4.89 15.44 1.89
N CYS A 46 4.07 14.50 1.40
CA CYS A 46 2.71 14.77 0.95
C CYS A 46 1.66 14.70 2.07
N ALA A 47 1.95 13.96 3.14
CA ALA A 47 1.04 13.70 4.25
C ALA A 47 1.29 14.66 5.41
N GLY A 48 0.30 15.52 5.72
CA GLY A 48 0.37 16.49 6.82
C GLY A 48 -0.08 17.89 6.42
N ASP A 49 0.40 18.92 7.12
CA ASP A 49 0.07 20.34 6.83
C ASP A 49 0.51 20.80 5.43
N HIS A 50 1.40 20.04 4.78
CA HIS A 50 1.83 20.23 3.40
C HIS A 50 0.82 19.71 2.36
N ALA A 51 -0.29 19.11 2.78
CA ALA A 51 -1.41 18.72 1.91
C ALA A 51 -2.03 19.90 1.15
N LYS A 52 -1.72 21.14 1.54
CA LYS A 52 -2.06 22.36 0.81
C LYS A 52 -1.28 22.53 -0.50
N ARG A 53 -0.19 21.78 -0.72
CA ARG A 53 0.56 21.81 -1.99
C ARG A 53 -0.20 21.03 -3.06
N ARG A 54 -0.27 21.60 -4.26
CA ARG A 54 -0.90 21.01 -5.44
C ARG A 54 -0.36 19.59 -5.67
N GLY A 55 -1.25 18.61 -5.88
CA GLY A 55 -0.92 17.21 -6.17
C GLY A 55 -0.51 16.32 -4.98
N ALA A 56 -0.28 16.86 -3.78
CA ALA A 56 0.06 16.05 -2.59
C ALA A 56 -1.03 15.02 -2.24
N ALA A 57 -2.30 15.46 -2.26
CA ALA A 57 -3.45 14.57 -2.07
C ALA A 57 -3.56 13.49 -3.17
N GLN A 58 -3.14 13.82 -4.39
CA GLN A 58 -3.16 12.90 -5.52
C GLN A 58 -2.11 11.79 -5.37
N TYR A 59 -0.93 12.10 -4.82
CA TYR A 59 0.06 11.08 -4.46
C TYR A 59 -0.48 10.12 -3.41
N VAL A 60 -1.07 10.61 -2.32
CA VAL A 60 -1.64 9.77 -1.25
C VAL A 60 -2.73 8.86 -1.80
N ALA A 61 -3.67 9.40 -2.58
CA ALA A 61 -4.73 8.62 -3.20
C ALA A 61 -4.19 7.57 -4.18
N SER A 62 -3.21 7.94 -5.00
CA SER A 62 -2.59 7.04 -5.98
C SER A 62 -1.84 5.91 -5.29
N PHE A 63 -0.99 6.20 -4.31
CA PHE A 63 -0.28 5.17 -3.55
C PHE A 63 -1.23 4.28 -2.75
N GLY A 64 -2.30 4.82 -2.16
CA GLY A 64 -3.34 4.03 -1.50
C GLY A 64 -3.93 2.95 -2.42
N ASN A 65 -4.05 3.27 -3.71
CA ASN A 65 -4.55 2.40 -4.76
C ASN A 65 -3.45 1.60 -5.50
N LEU A 66 -2.19 1.66 -5.11
CA LEU A 66 -1.10 0.99 -5.85
C LEU A 66 -0.20 0.14 -4.94
N LEU A 67 -0.04 0.54 -3.69
CA LEU A 67 0.87 -0.11 -2.75
C LEU A 67 0.49 -1.56 -2.42
N PRO A 68 -0.78 -1.97 -2.27
CA PRO A 68 -1.11 -3.35 -1.93
C PRO A 68 -0.51 -4.36 -2.91
N GLU A 69 -0.72 -4.18 -4.21
CA GLU A 69 -0.21 -5.05 -5.26
C GLU A 69 1.29 -4.90 -5.41
N ALA A 70 1.82 -3.68 -5.30
CA ALA A 70 3.27 -3.47 -5.37
C ALA A 70 4.02 -4.19 -4.24
N PHE A 71 3.50 -4.16 -3.00
CA PHE A 71 4.09 -4.86 -1.86
C PHE A 71 3.97 -6.38 -2.00
N GLU A 72 2.84 -6.87 -2.49
CA GLU A 72 2.67 -8.30 -2.75
C GLU A 72 3.62 -8.81 -3.85
N THR A 73 3.76 -8.06 -4.96
CA THR A 73 4.71 -8.38 -6.03
C THR A 73 6.14 -8.32 -5.52
N ALA A 74 6.51 -7.27 -4.78
CA ALA A 74 7.81 -7.15 -4.11
C ALA A 74 8.11 -8.37 -3.22
N GLY A 75 7.11 -8.82 -2.46
CA GLY A 75 7.20 -10.00 -1.62
C GLY A 75 7.59 -11.26 -2.40
N ARG A 76 6.95 -11.47 -3.55
CA ARG A 76 7.23 -12.62 -4.44
C ARG A 76 8.55 -12.50 -5.18
N GLU A 77 8.85 -11.31 -5.70
CA GLU A 77 9.92 -11.13 -6.67
C GLU A 77 11.29 -10.90 -6.04
N TRP A 78 11.39 -10.34 -4.84
CA TRP A 78 12.71 -10.15 -4.23
C TRP A 78 12.76 -10.55 -2.76
N PHE A 79 11.78 -10.21 -1.94
CA PHE A 79 11.89 -10.45 -0.50
C PHE A 79 12.03 -11.95 -0.16
N ARG A 80 11.22 -12.81 -0.82
CA ARG A 80 11.33 -14.27 -0.68
C ARG A 80 12.63 -14.87 -1.23
N ARG A 81 13.40 -14.14 -2.04
CA ARG A 81 14.68 -14.61 -2.60
C ARG A 81 15.85 -14.40 -1.63
N ILE A 82 15.66 -13.67 -0.54
CA ILE A 82 16.66 -13.52 0.51
C ILE A 82 16.72 -14.84 1.29
N LEU A 83 17.75 -15.64 1.00
CA LEU A 83 17.95 -16.96 1.61
C LEU A 83 18.69 -16.86 2.96
N ASP A 84 19.55 -15.85 3.12
CA ASP A 84 20.27 -15.64 4.36
C ASP A 84 19.34 -15.07 5.44
N PHE A 85 19.31 -15.74 6.58
CA PHE A 85 18.40 -15.39 7.68
C PHE A 85 18.76 -14.05 8.34
N ALA A 86 20.06 -13.74 8.45
CA ALA A 86 20.50 -12.50 9.07
C ALA A 86 20.21 -11.30 8.16
N GLU A 87 20.52 -11.41 6.86
CA GLU A 87 20.16 -10.41 5.85
C GLU A 87 18.64 -10.21 5.80
N ARG A 88 17.86 -11.30 5.86
CA ARG A 88 16.41 -11.22 5.86
C ARG A 88 15.89 -10.45 7.07
N ASN A 89 16.33 -10.77 8.29
CA ASN A 89 15.89 -10.05 9.49
C ASN A 89 16.27 -8.58 9.45
N GLN A 90 17.49 -8.25 9.03
CA GLN A 90 17.93 -6.87 8.90
C GLN A 90 17.07 -6.11 7.87
N THR A 91 16.73 -6.77 6.77
CA THR A 91 15.86 -6.22 5.73
C THR A 91 14.44 -6.02 6.26
N GLU A 92 13.88 -7.00 6.98
CA GLU A 92 12.58 -6.88 7.63
C GLU A 92 12.53 -5.69 8.59
N ASP A 93 13.55 -5.50 9.41
CA ASP A 93 13.61 -4.39 10.36
C ASP A 93 13.63 -3.03 9.65
N ARG A 94 14.41 -2.91 8.57
CA ARG A 94 14.43 -1.69 7.73
C ARG A 94 13.07 -1.41 7.09
N VAL A 95 12.41 -2.44 6.56
CA VAL A 95 11.06 -2.31 6.01
C VAL A 95 10.04 -1.92 7.10
N ARG A 96 10.11 -2.53 8.29
CA ARG A 96 9.24 -2.19 9.42
C ARG A 96 9.43 -0.74 9.86
N CYS A 97 10.66 -0.22 9.83
CA CYS A 97 10.93 1.20 10.05
C CYS A 97 10.22 2.09 9.01
N VAL A 98 10.25 1.73 7.72
CA VAL A 98 9.51 2.45 6.67
C VAL A 98 8.00 2.40 6.90
N LEU A 99 7.45 1.22 7.19
CA LEU A 99 6.01 1.07 7.46
C LEU A 99 5.56 1.82 8.72
N ALA A 100 6.43 1.91 9.74
CA ALA A 100 6.19 2.71 10.93
C ALA A 100 6.19 4.21 10.60
N ALA A 101 7.14 4.68 9.79
CA ALA A 101 7.16 6.05 9.29
C ALA A 101 5.88 6.38 8.51
N LEU A 102 5.51 5.55 7.52
CA LEU A 102 4.27 5.70 6.77
C LEU A 102 3.03 5.75 7.68
N ARG A 103 2.96 4.90 8.71
CA ARG A 103 1.86 4.91 9.67
C ARG A 103 1.80 6.21 10.47
N SER A 104 2.96 6.76 10.86
CA SER A 104 3.02 8.01 11.64
C SER A 104 2.56 9.24 10.85
N THR A 105 2.56 9.18 9.52
CA THR A 105 2.05 10.27 8.67
C THR A 105 0.54 10.48 8.79
N GLY A 106 -0.21 9.45 9.20
CA GLY A 106 -1.68 9.49 9.21
C GLY A 106 -2.31 9.55 7.81
N ALA A 107 -1.58 9.29 6.72
CA ALA A 107 -2.12 9.33 5.36
C ALA A 107 -3.04 8.16 4.99
N PHE A 108 -3.06 7.09 5.78
CA PHE A 108 -3.81 5.89 5.49
C PHE A 108 -4.62 5.40 6.71
N PRO A 109 -5.68 4.60 6.50
CA PRO A 109 -6.49 4.07 7.59
C PRO A 109 -5.69 3.23 8.59
N PRO A 110 -6.22 3.07 9.82
CA PRO A 110 -5.71 2.10 10.77
C PRO A 110 -5.64 0.70 10.13
N ASN A 111 -4.52 0.01 10.31
CA ASN A 111 -4.17 -1.28 9.71
C ASN A 111 -3.74 -1.28 8.23
N PHE A 112 -3.78 -0.16 7.49
CA PHE A 112 -3.34 -0.16 6.09
C PHE A 112 -1.90 -0.67 5.93
N THR A 113 -0.96 -0.13 6.71
CA THR A 113 0.45 -0.56 6.69
C THR A 113 0.64 -1.97 7.22
N ARG A 114 -0.25 -2.47 8.06
CA ARG A 114 -0.22 -3.86 8.54
C ARG A 114 -0.58 -4.86 7.44
N GLY A 115 -1.46 -4.50 6.52
CA GLY A 115 -1.73 -5.36 5.36
C GLY A 115 -0.63 -5.30 4.33
N LEU A 116 0.00 -4.14 4.11
CA LEU A 116 1.22 -4.04 3.29
C LEU A 116 2.32 -4.96 3.84
N GLU A 117 2.53 -4.96 5.15
CA GLU A 117 3.48 -5.85 5.83
C GLU A 117 3.19 -7.33 5.54
N ALA A 118 1.94 -7.75 5.76
CA ALA A 118 1.51 -9.13 5.52
C ALA A 118 1.73 -9.54 4.05
N LEU A 119 1.36 -8.68 3.10
CA LEU A 119 1.52 -8.94 1.67
C LEU A 119 2.99 -9.05 1.24
N LEU A 120 3.90 -8.29 1.85
CA LEU A 120 5.32 -8.32 1.52
C LEU A 120 6.04 -9.52 2.14
N PHE A 121 5.84 -9.77 3.43
CA PHE A 121 6.58 -10.82 4.14
C PHE A 121 5.97 -12.21 3.96
N ALA A 122 4.68 -12.29 3.62
CA ALA A 122 3.98 -13.54 3.39
C ALA A 122 3.03 -13.44 2.17
N PRO A 123 3.51 -13.15 0.96
CA PRO A 123 2.63 -12.92 -0.20
C PRO A 123 1.66 -14.09 -0.46
N VAL A 124 0.40 -13.76 -0.80
CA VAL A 124 -0.71 -14.72 -0.91
C VAL A 124 -0.45 -15.73 -2.03
N ILE A 125 -0.10 -16.97 -1.71
CA ILE A 125 0.15 -17.97 -2.76
C ILE A 125 -1.20 -18.35 -3.40
N GLU A 126 -1.33 -18.23 -4.72
CA GLU A 126 -2.59 -18.47 -5.46
C GLU A 126 -3.03 -19.94 -5.37
N ASP A 127 -2.09 -20.86 -5.14
CA ASP A 127 -2.33 -22.28 -4.86
C ASP A 127 -2.79 -22.55 -3.42
N ALA A 128 -3.74 -21.75 -2.93
CA ALA A 128 -4.32 -21.87 -1.58
C ALA A 128 -5.05 -23.21 -1.33
N SER A 129 -5.15 -24.09 -2.34
CA SER A 129 -5.67 -25.45 -2.20
C SER A 129 -4.77 -26.38 -1.39
N GLU A 130 -3.49 -26.02 -1.22
CA GLU A 130 -2.49 -26.84 -0.52
C GLU A 130 -2.12 -26.32 0.87
N MET A 131 -2.73 -25.24 1.37
CA MET A 131 -2.44 -24.80 2.74
C MET A 131 -3.24 -25.67 3.72
N PRO A 132 -2.61 -26.63 4.43
CA PRO A 132 -3.34 -27.43 5.39
C PRO A 132 -3.95 -26.51 6.45
N ASP A 133 -5.17 -26.84 6.90
CA ASP A 133 -5.91 -26.11 7.94
C ASP A 133 -5.24 -26.20 9.34
N THR A 134 -3.97 -26.61 9.39
CA THR A 134 -3.20 -26.97 10.58
C THR A 134 -2.75 -25.78 11.43
N GLY A 135 -3.01 -24.54 11.00
CA GLY A 135 -2.52 -23.33 11.70
C GLY A 135 -3.57 -22.48 12.40
N ALA A 136 -4.87 -22.69 12.16
CA ALA A 136 -5.92 -21.89 12.77
C ALA A 136 -6.36 -22.53 14.09
N ASP A 137 -6.17 -21.84 15.21
CA ASP A 137 -6.84 -22.23 16.45
C ASP A 137 -8.33 -21.84 16.40
N GLU A 138 -9.07 -22.26 17.42
CA GLU A 138 -10.52 -22.01 17.48
C GLU A 138 -10.87 -20.52 17.48
N LEU A 139 -10.00 -19.68 18.04
CA LEU A 139 -10.19 -18.23 18.07
C LEU A 139 -10.10 -17.63 16.67
N LEU A 140 -9.09 -18.02 15.89
CA LEU A 140 -8.96 -17.56 14.51
C LEU A 140 -10.13 -18.08 13.65
N ARG A 141 -10.54 -19.34 13.82
CA ARG A 141 -11.70 -19.89 13.10
C ARG A 141 -13.00 -19.14 13.42
N ALA A 142 -13.25 -18.84 14.69
CA ALA A 142 -14.42 -18.07 15.12
C ALA A 142 -14.41 -16.66 14.51
N LYS A 143 -13.25 -15.98 14.55
CA LYS A 143 -13.06 -14.66 13.96
C LYS A 143 -13.35 -14.66 12.45
N LEU A 144 -12.75 -15.59 11.71
CA LEU A 144 -12.96 -15.73 10.26
C LEU A 144 -14.41 -16.09 9.91
N SER A 145 -15.05 -16.95 10.70
CA SER A 145 -16.46 -17.31 10.51
C SER A 145 -17.38 -16.10 10.62
N ARG A 146 -17.13 -15.20 11.59
CA ARG A 146 -17.88 -13.94 11.73
C ARG A 146 -17.62 -12.99 10.55
N TRP A 147 -16.36 -12.84 10.15
CA TRP A 147 -15.95 -12.02 8.99
C TRP A 147 -16.67 -12.44 7.72
N PHE A 148 -16.81 -13.75 7.48
CA PHE A 148 -17.38 -14.29 6.24
C PHE A 148 -18.85 -14.68 6.35
N SER A 149 -19.53 -14.26 7.42
CA SER A 149 -20.98 -14.36 7.51
C SER A 149 -21.65 -13.67 6.32
N VAL A 150 -22.83 -14.17 5.92
CA VAL A 150 -23.59 -13.67 4.76
C VAL A 150 -23.82 -12.17 4.85
N ALA A 151 -24.11 -11.65 6.05
CA ALA A 151 -24.34 -10.23 6.31
C ALA A 151 -23.14 -9.32 5.97
N ASN A 152 -21.92 -9.86 5.97
CA ASN A 152 -20.69 -9.09 5.79
C ASN A 152 -20.10 -9.19 4.38
N GLN A 153 -20.61 -10.06 3.51
CA GLN A 153 -19.99 -10.34 2.20
C GLN A 153 -19.84 -9.10 1.32
N ALA A 154 -20.85 -8.23 1.28
CA ALA A 154 -20.82 -7.00 0.49
C ALA A 154 -19.77 -5.98 1.00
N ARG A 155 -19.36 -6.08 2.27
CA ARG A 155 -18.43 -5.14 2.91
C ARG A 155 -16.97 -5.60 2.81
N LEU A 156 -16.71 -6.84 2.40
CA LEU A 156 -15.36 -7.41 2.32
C LEU A 156 -14.41 -6.61 1.41
N PRO A 157 -14.82 -6.16 0.20
CA PRO A 157 -13.92 -5.35 -0.63
C PRO A 157 -13.50 -4.04 0.03
N TYR A 158 -14.42 -3.41 0.76
CA TYR A 158 -14.12 -2.20 1.51
C TYR A 158 -13.16 -2.48 2.67
N ALA A 159 -13.40 -3.55 3.43
CA ALA A 159 -12.53 -3.97 4.52
C ALA A 159 -11.10 -4.31 4.06
N CYS A 160 -10.95 -4.92 2.87
CA CYS A 160 -9.65 -5.18 2.25
C CYS A 160 -8.92 -3.87 1.94
N ARG A 161 -9.60 -2.87 1.36
CA ARG A 161 -8.99 -1.57 1.04
C ARG A 161 -8.51 -0.86 2.30
N LEU A 162 -9.34 -0.80 3.35
CA LEU A 162 -8.96 -0.16 4.62
C LEU A 162 -7.71 -0.79 5.24
N ARG A 163 -7.52 -2.10 5.04
CA ARG A 163 -6.37 -2.84 5.55
C ARG A 163 -5.18 -2.86 4.60
N GLY A 164 -5.22 -2.15 3.46
CA GLY A 164 -4.12 -2.17 2.49
C GLY A 164 -3.93 -3.54 1.82
N LEU A 165 -5.01 -4.31 1.70
CA LEU A 165 -5.00 -5.64 1.09
C LEU A 165 -5.42 -5.64 -0.37
N SER A 166 -5.90 -4.53 -0.92
CA SER A 166 -6.34 -4.44 -2.33
C SER A 166 -6.30 -3.00 -2.84
N SER A 167 -5.79 -2.77 -4.05
CA SER A 167 -5.91 -1.49 -4.76
C SER A 167 -7.31 -1.20 -5.28
N LYS A 168 -7.96 -2.23 -5.83
CA LYS A 168 -9.17 -2.10 -6.63
C LYS A 168 -10.25 -3.04 -6.12
N ALA A 169 -11.44 -2.94 -6.70
CA ALA A 169 -12.51 -3.90 -6.47
C ALA A 169 -12.04 -5.29 -6.93
N LEU A 170 -11.59 -6.10 -5.98
CA LEU A 170 -11.31 -7.51 -6.19
C LEU A 170 -12.61 -8.32 -6.08
N PRO A 171 -12.69 -9.49 -6.77
CA PRO A 171 -13.77 -10.43 -6.52
C PRO A 171 -13.83 -10.81 -5.04
N THR A 172 -15.03 -11.01 -4.51
CA THR A 172 -15.24 -11.35 -3.09
C THR A 172 -14.40 -12.54 -2.63
N ALA A 173 -14.22 -13.55 -3.49
CA ALA A 173 -13.36 -14.70 -3.21
C ALA A 173 -11.89 -14.31 -2.94
N ALA A 174 -11.33 -13.40 -3.75
CA ALA A 174 -9.97 -12.90 -3.58
C ALA A 174 -9.85 -12.02 -2.32
N CYS A 175 -10.85 -11.18 -2.03
CA CYS A 175 -10.93 -10.43 -0.77
C CYS A 175 -10.90 -11.36 0.44
N ARG A 176 -11.67 -12.45 0.41
CA ARG A 176 -11.67 -13.46 1.48
C ARG A 176 -10.29 -14.09 1.65
N ALA A 177 -9.66 -14.53 0.56
CA ALA A 177 -8.33 -15.13 0.62
C ALA A 177 -7.30 -14.18 1.25
N ARG A 178 -7.27 -12.91 0.82
CA ARG A 178 -6.36 -11.91 1.39
C ARG A 178 -6.66 -11.57 2.84
N LEU A 179 -7.93 -11.52 3.26
CA LEU A 179 -8.30 -11.31 4.65
C LEU A 179 -7.93 -12.50 5.53
N VAL A 180 -8.17 -13.74 5.08
CA VAL A 180 -7.71 -14.95 5.78
C VAL A 180 -6.20 -14.89 5.96
N HIS A 181 -5.49 -14.53 4.91
CA HIS A 181 -4.05 -14.41 4.93
C HIS A 181 -3.57 -13.36 5.96
N PHE A 182 -4.14 -12.14 5.90
CA PHE A 182 -3.86 -11.06 6.85
C PHE A 182 -4.10 -11.48 8.30
N GLU A 183 -5.25 -12.10 8.57
CA GLU A 183 -5.61 -12.53 9.92
C GLU A 183 -4.66 -13.62 10.41
N ARG A 184 -4.28 -14.57 9.55
CA ARG A 184 -3.28 -15.60 9.87
C ARG A 184 -1.90 -15.01 10.17
N TYR A 185 -1.45 -14.03 9.38
CA TYR A 185 -0.14 -13.39 9.57
C TYR A 185 -0.04 -12.68 10.93
N TRP A 186 -1.11 -12.01 11.35
CA TRP A 186 -1.16 -11.28 12.62
C TRP A 186 -1.67 -12.11 13.81
N HIS A 187 -2.02 -13.38 13.60
CA HIS A 187 -2.56 -14.24 14.64
C HIS A 187 -1.46 -14.73 15.57
N ILE A 188 -1.68 -14.60 16.88
CA ILE A 188 -0.82 -15.20 17.91
C ILE A 188 -1.63 -16.32 18.57
N PRO A 189 -1.27 -17.60 18.38
CA PRO A 189 -2.02 -18.72 18.93
C PRO A 189 -2.24 -18.61 20.44
N GLY A 190 -3.48 -18.83 20.87
CA GLY A 190 -3.87 -18.79 22.28
C GLY A 190 -3.97 -17.39 22.91
N VAL A 191 -3.71 -16.32 22.15
CA VAL A 191 -3.86 -14.94 22.63
C VAL A 191 -5.13 -14.31 22.03
N SER A 192 -6.10 -14.01 22.88
CA SER A 192 -7.26 -13.20 22.50
C SER A 192 -6.84 -11.74 22.46
N LEU A 193 -6.50 -11.24 21.27
CA LEU A 193 -6.31 -9.81 21.07
C LEU A 193 -7.67 -9.09 21.15
N PRO A 194 -7.71 -7.84 21.66
CA PRO A 194 -8.91 -7.02 21.59
C PRO A 194 -9.41 -7.02 20.15
N GLU A 195 -10.70 -7.31 19.98
CA GLU A 195 -11.29 -7.23 18.66
C GLU A 195 -11.14 -5.79 18.16
N ASP A 196 -10.73 -5.64 16.90
CA ASP A 196 -10.72 -4.35 16.24
C ASP A 196 -12.16 -3.81 16.31
N PRO A 197 -12.43 -2.80 17.16
CA PRO A 197 -13.80 -2.33 17.40
C PRO A 197 -14.40 -1.79 16.11
N ASP A 198 -13.53 -1.52 15.13
CA ASP A 198 -13.88 -1.07 13.82
C ASP A 198 -13.53 -2.07 12.70
N LEU A 199 -14.17 -3.23 12.74
CA LEU A 199 -14.11 -4.26 11.69
C LEU A 199 -14.25 -3.65 10.26
N PHE A 200 -15.03 -2.58 10.10
CA PHE A 200 -15.44 -2.06 8.80
C PHE A 200 -15.43 -0.52 8.68
N GLY A 201 -14.64 0.23 9.43
CA GLY A 201 -14.53 1.70 9.31
C GLY A 201 -15.74 2.53 9.81
N GLY A 202 -16.58 2.02 10.71
CA GLY A 202 -17.90 2.53 11.12
C GLY A 202 -17.98 3.90 11.82
N ALA A 203 -16.92 4.72 11.90
CA ALA A 203 -17.05 6.05 12.53
C ALA A 203 -16.15 7.17 11.98
N GLY A 204 -15.34 6.94 10.94
CA GLY A 204 -14.47 7.98 10.38
C GLY A 204 -14.84 8.28 8.93
N ASP A 205 -15.12 9.55 8.62
CA ASP A 205 -15.14 10.09 7.25
C ASP A 205 -13.74 9.96 6.65
N TRP A 206 -13.36 8.75 6.24
CA TRP A 206 -12.16 8.56 5.47
C TRP A 206 -12.43 8.94 4.02
N PRO A 207 -11.56 9.72 3.36
CA PRO A 207 -11.77 10.09 1.97
C PRO A 207 -12.00 8.84 1.14
N SER A 208 -13.15 8.79 0.49
CA SER A 208 -13.46 7.76 -0.48
C SER A 208 -12.35 7.75 -1.53
N PHE A 209 -11.61 6.64 -1.65
CA PHE A 209 -10.59 6.43 -2.69
C PHE A 209 -11.21 6.23 -4.08
N ALA A 210 -12.36 6.86 -4.35
CA ALA A 210 -12.99 6.83 -5.65
C ALA A 210 -11.97 7.27 -6.72
N PRO A 211 -11.94 6.64 -7.89
CA PRO A 211 -11.11 7.12 -8.98
C PRO A 211 -11.64 8.49 -9.39
N LEU A 212 -10.93 9.55 -9.01
CA LEU A 212 -11.23 10.91 -9.44
C LEU A 212 -10.77 11.06 -10.89
N ALA A 213 -11.64 10.68 -11.80
CA ALA A 213 -11.66 11.25 -13.13
C ALA A 213 -12.02 12.74 -12.99
N ALA A 214 -11.17 13.61 -13.55
CA ALA A 214 -11.35 15.06 -13.70
C ALA A 214 -11.39 15.88 -12.39
N ALA A 215 -10.22 16.23 -11.86
CA ALA A 215 -10.07 17.45 -11.08
C ALA A 215 -9.54 18.54 -12.01
N GLU A 216 -10.41 19.48 -12.38
CA GLU A 216 -10.07 20.63 -13.22
C GLU A 216 -8.99 21.48 -12.56
N ALA A 217 -8.03 21.90 -13.38
CA ALA A 217 -6.88 22.69 -12.97
C ALA A 217 -7.32 24.09 -12.55
N ALA A 218 -7.39 24.35 -11.24
CA ALA A 218 -7.31 25.71 -10.74
C ALA A 218 -5.87 26.23 -10.97
N GLU A 219 -5.75 27.22 -11.84
CA GLU A 219 -4.53 27.99 -12.06
C GLU A 219 -4.29 28.88 -10.82
N ASP A 220 -3.30 28.51 -10.02
CA ASP A 220 -2.75 29.36 -8.96
C ASP A 220 -1.33 29.72 -9.41
N SER A 221 -1.10 31.00 -9.71
CA SER A 221 0.02 31.48 -10.55
C SER A 221 1.31 31.80 -9.81
N ASP A 222 1.45 31.43 -8.54
CA ASP A 222 2.46 32.06 -7.68
C ASP A 222 3.52 31.10 -7.13
N ALA A 223 3.88 30.06 -7.87
CA ALA A 223 4.97 29.14 -7.51
C ALA A 223 6.10 29.13 -8.56
N ASP A 224 6.63 30.31 -8.88
CA ASP A 224 7.88 30.41 -9.64
C ASP A 224 9.08 30.61 -8.70
N SER A 225 10.16 29.90 -9.03
CA SER A 225 11.52 30.00 -8.50
C SER A 225 11.88 29.12 -7.30
N CYS A 226 12.24 27.87 -7.60
CA CYS A 226 13.57 27.33 -7.27
C CYS A 226 13.96 26.27 -8.33
N ASP A 227 14.72 26.72 -9.34
CA ASP A 227 15.77 26.02 -10.11
C ASP A 227 15.60 24.56 -10.62
N GLY A 228 14.41 23.97 -10.57
CA GLY A 228 14.05 22.79 -11.37
C GLY A 228 13.48 23.22 -12.72
N GLU A 229 14.26 23.16 -13.80
CA GLU A 229 13.72 23.39 -15.14
C GLU A 229 12.55 22.43 -15.41
N ARG A 230 11.46 22.99 -15.94
CA ARG A 230 10.28 22.22 -16.34
C ARG A 230 10.67 21.21 -17.42
N LEU A 231 10.24 19.96 -17.25
CA LEU A 231 10.53 18.88 -18.21
C LEU A 231 10.07 19.27 -19.62
N SER A 232 10.93 19.00 -20.59
CA SER A 232 10.56 19.06 -21.98
C SER A 232 9.52 17.98 -22.31
N TRP A 233 8.71 18.23 -23.34
CA TRP A 233 7.77 17.24 -23.86
C TRP A 233 8.42 15.92 -24.27
N ALA A 234 9.69 15.96 -24.68
CA ALA A 234 10.46 14.76 -25.03
C ALA A 234 10.73 13.89 -23.79
N GLU A 235 11.14 14.49 -22.67
CA GLU A 235 11.40 13.78 -21.42
C GLU A 235 10.11 13.23 -20.79
N LEU A 236 9.01 13.99 -20.89
CA LEU A 236 7.69 13.50 -20.50
C LEU A 236 7.28 12.27 -21.33
N ALA A 237 7.55 12.27 -22.64
CA ALA A 237 7.27 11.13 -23.52
C ALA A 237 8.15 9.90 -23.18
N GLU A 238 9.42 10.10 -22.85
CA GLU A 238 10.31 9.01 -22.40
C GLU A 238 9.84 8.38 -21.08
N LEU A 239 9.23 9.18 -20.20
CA LEU A 239 8.61 8.71 -18.96
C LEU A 239 7.22 8.10 -19.16
N GLY A 240 6.68 8.11 -20.40
CA GLY A 240 5.34 7.64 -20.71
C GLY A 240 4.23 8.55 -20.18
N LEU A 241 4.54 9.84 -19.96
CA LEU A 241 3.68 10.89 -19.44
C LEU A 241 3.22 11.83 -20.57
N SER A 242 2.58 11.30 -21.62
CA SER A 242 1.87 12.14 -22.59
C SER A 242 0.42 12.34 -22.10
N PRO A 243 -0.19 13.54 -22.30
CA PRO A 243 -1.63 13.71 -22.17
C PRO A 243 -2.39 12.73 -23.07
#